data_AF-A0A643JTU1-F1
#
_entry.id   AF-A0A643JTU1-F1
#
_cell.length_a   1.000
_cell.length_b   1.000
_cell.length_c   1.000
_cell.angle_alpha   90.00
_cell.angle_beta   90.00
_cell.angle_gamma   90.00
#
_symmetry.space_group_name_H-M   'P 1'
#
loop_
_entity.id
_entity.type
_entity.pdbx_description
1 polymer ?
#
loop_
_entity_poly.entity_id
_entity_poly.type
_entity_poly.pdbx_seq_one_letter_code
_entity_poly.pdbx_strand_id
1 'polypeptide(L)'
;MTSSGLLVFGDRERVFDDVPPPYQHAVRRVREQFDRDAFHDAVDDPAAFVFFGVAPCNVGVDYDWGRTPAFLGRSIWNETTERFLPIDRAEQVFERLGLPPLNTFQKEVNVRDFHPDRYAIPDSLWYDGPAAGVIVENRRGGSAVVENATVAEHSAREPIRGDPKSVANTVVTDTRLERAIDAVEGRGKPVTTDEVQARVFEMCACEEYDRLDDNRFDWDGLRSAIGSLVGVRLGERADT
;
A
#
# COMPACT_ATOMS: atom_id res chain seq x y z
N MET A 1 -2.55 -4.60 -17.61
CA MET A 1 -4.02 -4.50 -17.71
C MET A 1 -4.48 -5.56 -18.72
N THR A 2 -5.69 -6.12 -18.65
CA THR A 2 -6.17 -6.97 -19.75
C THR A 2 -6.40 -6.12 -21.00
N SER A 3 -6.49 -6.75 -22.17
CA SER A 3 -6.93 -6.08 -23.40
C SER A 3 -8.33 -5.45 -23.30
N SER A 4 -9.14 -5.89 -22.33
CA SER A 4 -10.45 -5.31 -22.00
C SER A 4 -10.40 -4.11 -21.04
N GLY A 5 -9.22 -3.64 -20.65
CA GLY A 5 -9.09 -2.48 -19.74
C GLY A 5 -9.25 -2.81 -18.25
N LEU A 6 -9.25 -4.09 -17.87
CA LEU A 6 -9.35 -4.50 -16.46
C LEU A 6 -7.97 -4.60 -15.81
N LEU A 7 -7.81 -3.96 -14.66
CA LEU A 7 -6.58 -4.05 -13.87
C LEU A 7 -6.48 -5.46 -13.25
N VAL A 8 -5.32 -6.08 -13.45
CA VAL A 8 -4.94 -7.37 -12.89
C VAL A 8 -3.89 -7.11 -11.81
N PHE A 9 -4.03 -7.77 -10.67
CA PHE A 9 -3.18 -7.56 -9.50
C PHE A 9 -2.48 -8.85 -9.12
N GLY A 10 -1.28 -8.73 -8.58
CA GLY A 10 -0.48 -9.86 -8.10
C GLY A 10 0.65 -9.38 -7.21
N ASP A 11 1.35 -10.32 -6.62
CA ASP A 11 2.62 -10.11 -5.94
C ASP A 11 3.77 -10.71 -6.75
N ARG A 12 4.91 -10.95 -6.10
CA ARG A 12 6.09 -11.56 -6.71
C ARG A 12 5.85 -13.00 -7.18
N GLU A 13 4.94 -13.72 -6.54
CA GLU A 13 4.77 -15.16 -6.70
C GLU A 13 3.60 -15.49 -7.61
N ARG A 14 2.52 -14.68 -7.57
CA ARG A 14 1.29 -15.00 -8.29
C ARG A 14 0.43 -13.79 -8.62
N VAL A 15 -0.39 -13.97 -9.64
CA VAL A 15 -1.59 -13.16 -9.89
C VAL A 15 -2.68 -13.58 -8.91
N PHE A 16 -3.46 -12.61 -8.43
CA PHE A 16 -4.54 -12.85 -7.48
C PHE A 16 -5.85 -13.13 -8.21
N ASP A 17 -6.46 -14.28 -7.91
CA ASP A 17 -7.89 -14.50 -8.18
C ASP A 17 -8.72 -13.70 -7.17
N ASP A 18 -8.42 -13.88 -5.87
CA ASP A 18 -8.90 -13.08 -4.76
C ASP A 18 -7.75 -12.32 -4.10
N VAL A 19 -7.94 -11.03 -3.85
CA VAL A 19 -6.91 -10.17 -3.28
C VAL A 19 -6.70 -10.53 -1.81
N PRO A 20 -5.49 -10.95 -1.40
CA PRO A 20 -5.21 -11.28 0.00
C PRO A 20 -5.43 -10.06 0.90
N PRO A 21 -5.93 -10.23 2.14
CA PRO A 21 -6.27 -9.13 3.05
C PRO A 21 -5.24 -7.99 3.16
N PRO A 22 -3.92 -8.27 3.28
CA PRO A 22 -2.91 -7.21 3.38
C PRO A 22 -2.83 -6.30 2.15
N TYR A 23 -3.19 -6.80 0.97
CA TYR A 23 -3.15 -6.05 -0.28
C TYR A 23 -4.46 -5.31 -0.59
N GLN A 24 -5.55 -5.59 0.13
CA GLN A 24 -6.89 -5.06 -0.22
C GLN A 24 -6.93 -3.52 -0.15
N HIS A 25 -6.22 -2.91 0.79
CA HIS A 25 -6.14 -1.45 0.91
C HIS A 25 -5.46 -0.82 -0.32
N ALA A 26 -4.32 -1.37 -0.72
CA ALA A 26 -3.55 -0.92 -1.88
C ALA A 26 -4.32 -1.12 -3.19
N VAL A 27 -4.91 -2.30 -3.39
CA VAL A 27 -5.68 -2.62 -4.60
C VAL A 27 -6.88 -1.69 -4.75
N ARG A 28 -7.60 -1.39 -3.66
CA ARG A 28 -8.69 -0.41 -3.70
C ARG A 28 -8.19 0.96 -4.07
N ARG A 29 -7.13 1.46 -3.41
CA ARG A 29 -6.52 2.75 -3.76
C ARG A 29 -6.20 2.83 -5.25
N VAL A 30 -5.60 1.78 -5.82
CA VAL A 30 -5.30 1.74 -7.26
C VAL A 30 -6.57 1.74 -8.11
N ARG A 31 -7.54 0.86 -7.85
CA ARG A 31 -8.81 0.80 -8.61
C ARG A 31 -9.57 2.12 -8.60
N GLU A 32 -9.45 2.84 -7.51
CA GLU A 32 -10.16 4.06 -7.23
C GLU A 32 -9.53 5.33 -7.81
N GLN A 33 -8.25 5.28 -8.21
CA GLN A 33 -7.46 6.47 -8.53
C GLN A 33 -6.71 6.36 -9.85
N PHE A 34 -6.39 5.14 -10.26
CA PHE A 34 -5.76 4.89 -11.53
C PHE A 34 -6.67 5.37 -12.66
N ASP A 35 -6.20 6.39 -13.39
CA ASP A 35 -6.89 6.93 -14.55
C ASP A 35 -6.77 5.95 -15.73
N ARG A 36 -7.72 5.02 -15.79
CA ARG A 36 -7.76 3.95 -16.80
C ARG A 36 -7.91 4.50 -18.21
N ASP A 37 -8.72 5.54 -18.36
CA ASP A 37 -9.02 6.14 -19.66
C ASP A 37 -7.77 6.88 -20.18
N ALA A 38 -7.14 7.70 -19.33
CA ALA A 38 -5.89 8.37 -19.69
C ALA A 38 -4.77 7.39 -20.02
N PHE A 39 -4.68 6.25 -19.32
CA PHE A 39 -3.70 5.23 -19.65
C PHE A 39 -4.00 4.56 -20.99
N HIS A 40 -5.26 4.14 -21.19
CA HIS A 40 -5.69 3.48 -22.42
C HIS A 40 -5.48 4.37 -23.66
N ASP A 41 -5.78 5.67 -23.56
CA ASP A 41 -5.60 6.62 -24.65
C ASP A 41 -4.12 6.92 -24.96
N ALA A 42 -3.22 6.68 -24.01
CA ALA A 42 -1.81 7.00 -24.13
C ALA A 42 -0.95 5.88 -24.74
N VAL A 43 -1.46 4.64 -24.83
CA VAL A 43 -0.68 3.48 -25.29
C VAL A 43 -1.47 2.60 -26.25
N ASP A 44 -0.79 2.05 -27.25
CA ASP A 44 -1.43 1.18 -28.26
C ASP A 44 -1.89 -0.16 -27.67
N ASP A 45 -1.08 -0.73 -26.76
CA ASP A 45 -1.39 -1.98 -26.06
C ASP A 45 -1.19 -1.82 -24.54
N PRO A 46 -2.26 -1.60 -23.77
CA PRO A 46 -2.17 -1.49 -22.33
C PRO A 46 -1.82 -2.81 -21.62
N ALA A 47 -1.91 -3.95 -22.30
CA ALA A 47 -1.52 -5.25 -21.75
C ALA A 47 0.00 -5.46 -21.77
N ALA A 48 0.73 -4.70 -22.59
CA ALA A 48 2.19 -4.73 -22.64
C ALA A 48 2.87 -4.05 -21.43
N PHE A 49 2.11 -3.52 -20.46
CA PHE A 49 2.67 -2.80 -19.33
C PHE A 49 2.32 -3.46 -17.98
N VAL A 50 3.35 -3.61 -17.15
CA VAL A 50 3.23 -4.07 -15.76
C VAL A 50 3.73 -2.98 -14.82
N PHE A 51 2.88 -2.57 -13.90
CA PHE A 51 3.19 -1.56 -12.89
C PHE A 51 3.59 -2.24 -11.59
N PHE A 52 4.78 -1.94 -11.09
CA PHE A 52 5.27 -2.41 -9.80
C PHE A 52 5.18 -1.29 -8.78
N GLY A 53 4.85 -1.63 -7.55
CA GLY A 53 4.81 -0.69 -6.45
C GLY A 53 4.93 -1.39 -5.10
N VAL A 54 4.90 -0.56 -4.06
CA VAL A 54 4.90 -0.99 -2.66
C VAL A 54 3.50 -0.77 -2.11
N ALA A 55 2.94 -1.81 -1.49
CA ALA A 55 1.77 -1.71 -0.64
C ALA A 55 2.27 -1.63 0.81
N PRO A 56 2.27 -0.44 1.45
CA PRO A 56 2.82 -0.32 2.79
C PRO A 56 1.99 -1.11 3.80
N CYS A 57 2.66 -1.97 4.55
CA CYS A 57 2.12 -2.70 5.70
C CYS A 57 3.03 -2.48 6.89
N ASN A 58 2.47 -2.66 8.09
CA ASN A 58 3.24 -2.58 9.32
C ASN A 58 4.07 -3.84 9.49
N VAL A 59 5.36 -3.73 9.17
CA VAL A 59 6.38 -4.78 9.33
C VAL A 59 7.48 -4.30 10.28
N GLY A 60 7.07 -3.65 11.38
CA GLY A 60 7.97 -3.10 12.39
C GLY A 60 8.12 -1.58 12.37
N VAL A 61 7.62 -0.89 11.34
CA VAL A 61 7.62 0.58 11.24
C VAL A 61 6.22 1.13 11.49
N ASP A 62 6.09 2.01 12.48
CA ASP A 62 4.86 2.77 12.73
C ASP A 62 4.82 4.00 11.82
N TYR A 63 4.43 3.79 10.57
CA TYR A 63 4.17 4.90 9.68
C TYR A 63 3.03 5.77 10.22
N ASP A 64 3.02 7.05 9.86
CA ASP A 64 1.83 7.89 10.00
C ASP A 64 0.79 7.41 8.98
N TRP A 65 -0.01 6.44 9.38
CA TRP A 65 -0.98 5.78 8.51
C TRP A 65 -2.07 6.72 8.00
N GLY A 66 -2.31 7.84 8.69
CA GLY A 66 -3.22 8.89 8.21
C GLY A 66 -2.69 9.62 6.97
N ARG A 67 -1.37 9.66 6.79
CA ARG A 67 -0.69 10.35 5.68
C ARG A 67 -0.07 9.42 4.65
N THR A 68 0.26 8.19 5.04
CA THR A 68 0.98 7.23 4.19
C THR A 68 0.06 6.70 3.07
N PRO A 69 0.46 6.79 1.79
CA PRO A 69 -0.33 6.24 0.70
C PRO A 69 -0.45 4.72 0.80
N ALA A 70 -1.66 4.20 0.53
CA ALA A 70 -1.90 2.76 0.48
C ALA A 70 -1.12 2.04 -0.64
N PHE A 71 -0.64 2.78 -1.63
CA PHE A 71 0.19 2.28 -2.73
C PHE A 71 1.18 3.34 -3.16
N LEU A 72 2.44 2.95 -3.35
CA LEU A 72 3.52 3.79 -3.88
C LEU A 72 4.07 3.15 -5.16
N GLY A 73 3.97 3.86 -6.28
CA GLY A 73 4.47 3.39 -7.58
C GLY A 73 5.99 3.34 -7.63
N ARG A 74 6.58 2.23 -8.08
CA ARG A 74 8.03 2.04 -8.12
C ARG A 74 8.58 2.07 -9.54
N SER A 75 8.15 1.12 -10.35
CA SER A 75 8.71 0.91 -11.68
C SER A 75 7.64 0.39 -12.64
N ILE A 76 7.90 0.54 -13.93
CA ILE A 76 6.98 0.12 -14.99
C ILE A 76 7.77 -0.70 -15.98
N TRP A 77 7.38 -1.97 -16.16
CA TRP A 77 7.92 -2.83 -17.20
C TRP A 77 7.11 -2.67 -18.48
N ASN A 78 7.81 -2.63 -19.60
CA ASN A 78 7.22 -2.62 -20.93
C ASN A 78 7.65 -3.91 -21.66
N GLU A 79 6.71 -4.82 -21.86
CA GLU A 79 6.90 -6.12 -22.53
C GLU A 79 7.33 -5.95 -23.99
N THR A 80 6.80 -4.96 -24.71
CA THR A 80 7.16 -4.71 -26.11
C THR A 80 8.65 -4.38 -26.28
N THR A 81 9.25 -3.73 -25.28
CA THR A 81 10.67 -3.36 -25.31
C THR A 81 11.54 -4.19 -24.36
N GLU A 82 10.95 -5.15 -23.66
CA GLU A 82 11.57 -6.01 -22.65
C GLU A 82 12.50 -5.24 -21.69
N ARG A 83 12.01 -4.10 -21.18
CA ARG A 83 12.78 -3.24 -20.26
C ARG A 83 11.88 -2.45 -19.33
N PHE A 84 12.45 -2.07 -18.20
CA PHE A 84 11.87 -1.03 -17.35
C PHE A 84 11.94 0.34 -18.02
N LEU A 85 10.90 1.14 -17.83
CA LEU A 85 10.96 2.57 -18.14
C LEU A 85 12.01 3.26 -17.26
N PRO A 86 12.69 4.31 -17.78
CA PRO A 86 13.57 5.13 -16.95
C PRO A 86 12.81 5.69 -15.73
N ILE A 87 13.49 5.79 -14.57
CA ILE A 87 12.87 6.17 -13.30
C ILE A 87 12.05 7.47 -13.39
N ASP A 88 12.60 8.52 -13.99
CA ASP A 88 11.90 9.80 -14.17
C ASP A 88 10.63 9.66 -15.00
N ARG A 89 10.65 8.75 -15.99
CA ARG A 89 9.49 8.49 -16.82
C ARG A 89 8.46 7.67 -16.07
N ALA A 90 8.87 6.69 -15.27
CA ALA A 90 7.97 5.91 -14.44
C ALA A 90 7.27 6.79 -13.39
N GLU A 91 8.01 7.66 -12.69
CA GLU A 91 7.47 8.64 -11.74
C GLU A 91 6.39 9.53 -12.38
N GLN A 92 6.72 10.15 -13.52
CA GLN A 92 5.77 10.99 -14.26
C GLN A 92 4.51 10.23 -14.70
N VAL A 93 4.65 8.96 -15.06
CA VAL A 93 3.49 8.14 -15.44
C VAL A 93 2.63 7.84 -14.22
N PHE A 94 3.20 7.46 -13.07
CA PHE A 94 2.42 7.27 -11.84
C PHE A 94 1.66 8.53 -11.44
N GLU A 95 2.33 9.68 -11.41
CA GLU A 95 1.70 10.97 -11.06
C GLU A 95 0.54 11.31 -11.99
N ARG A 96 0.72 11.17 -13.31
CA ARG A 96 -0.32 11.43 -14.31
C ARG A 96 -1.52 10.49 -14.18
N LEU A 97 -1.28 9.27 -13.72
CA LEU A 97 -2.32 8.27 -13.51
C LEU A 97 -2.92 8.33 -12.09
N GLY A 98 -2.63 9.38 -11.30
CA GLY A 98 -3.24 9.61 -9.98
C GLY A 98 -2.65 8.75 -8.86
N LEU A 99 -1.49 8.12 -9.08
CA LEU A 99 -0.79 7.30 -8.10
C LEU A 99 0.49 8.00 -7.63
N PRO A 100 0.75 8.10 -6.32
CA PRO A 100 2.00 8.67 -5.85
C PRO A 100 3.16 7.72 -6.16
N PRO A 101 4.27 8.20 -6.74
CA PRO A 101 5.47 7.40 -6.86
C PRO A 101 6.16 7.23 -5.50
N LEU A 102 7.07 6.26 -5.42
CA LEU A 102 7.98 6.09 -4.30
C LEU A 102 8.90 7.32 -4.22
N ASN A 103 9.23 7.73 -3.00
CA ASN A 103 10.06 8.90 -2.77
C ASN A 103 11.47 8.70 -3.33
N THR A 104 11.91 9.60 -4.21
CA THR A 104 13.30 9.66 -4.66
C THR A 104 14.09 10.62 -3.80
N PHE A 105 15.07 10.09 -3.05
CA PHE A 105 15.94 10.90 -2.20
C PHE A 105 17.04 11.62 -2.98
N GLN A 106 17.63 10.92 -3.96
CA GLN A 106 18.77 11.42 -4.74
C GLN A 106 18.69 10.87 -6.16
N LYS A 107 19.06 11.70 -7.14
CA LYS A 107 19.20 11.32 -8.55
C LYS A 107 20.63 11.57 -9.02
N GLU A 108 21.07 10.78 -9.98
CA GLU A 108 22.35 10.97 -10.69
C GLU A 108 23.60 10.99 -9.80
N VAL A 109 23.61 10.18 -8.74
CA VAL A 109 24.78 10.01 -7.87
C VAL A 109 25.92 9.34 -8.65
N ASN A 110 27.11 9.92 -8.60
CA ASN A 110 28.28 9.33 -9.23
C ASN A 110 28.68 8.03 -8.51
N VAL A 111 28.99 6.97 -9.26
CA VAL A 111 29.39 5.67 -8.69
C VAL A 111 30.60 5.80 -7.76
N ARG A 112 31.51 6.74 -8.02
CA ARG A 112 32.70 6.97 -7.18
C ARG A 112 32.36 7.57 -5.81
N ASP A 113 31.20 8.21 -5.71
CA ASP A 113 30.74 8.90 -4.50
C ASP A 113 29.68 8.07 -3.74
N PHE A 114 29.24 6.95 -4.31
CA PHE A 114 28.31 6.02 -3.66
C PHE A 114 29.07 4.86 -3.01
N HIS A 115 29.07 4.83 -1.68
CA HIS A 115 29.66 3.77 -0.88
C HIS A 115 28.56 3.09 -0.05
N PRO A 116 28.08 1.88 -0.43
CA PRO A 116 26.93 1.24 0.21
C PRO A 116 27.16 1.03 1.72
N ASP A 117 28.36 0.60 2.11
CA ASP A 117 28.72 0.35 3.52
C ASP A 117 28.78 1.61 4.39
N ARG A 118 28.72 2.81 3.78
CA ARG A 118 28.78 4.11 4.46
C ARG A 118 27.58 4.98 4.14
N TYR A 119 26.59 4.43 3.43
CA TYR A 119 25.43 5.18 3.02
C TYR A 119 24.52 5.41 4.23
N ALA A 120 24.35 6.67 4.62
CA ALA A 120 23.41 7.05 5.66
C ALA A 120 21.99 7.00 5.09
N ILE A 121 21.14 6.19 5.70
CA ILE A 121 19.73 6.09 5.31
C ILE A 121 19.03 7.42 5.64
N PRO A 122 18.39 8.08 4.65
CA PRO A 122 17.73 9.37 4.84
C PRO A 122 16.45 9.24 5.67
N ASP A 123 15.94 10.38 6.15
CA ASP A 123 14.67 10.45 6.88
C ASP A 123 13.47 10.10 6.00
N SER A 124 12.50 9.42 6.59
CA SER A 124 11.22 9.09 5.95
C SER A 124 10.33 10.32 5.82
N LEU A 125 9.57 10.41 4.73
CA LEU A 125 8.50 11.43 4.61
C LEU A 125 7.22 11.03 5.36
N TRP A 126 7.13 9.77 5.79
CA TRP A 126 5.90 9.13 6.23
C TRP A 126 5.83 8.88 7.74
N TYR A 127 6.89 9.18 8.49
CA TYR A 127 6.90 9.22 9.96
C TYR A 127 8.14 9.95 10.46
N ASP A 128 8.23 10.19 11.77
CA ASP A 128 9.41 10.77 12.41
C ASP A 128 10.49 9.71 12.63
N GLY A 129 11.40 9.57 11.66
CA GLY A 129 12.51 8.62 11.72
C GLY A 129 13.14 8.31 10.36
N PRO A 130 14.22 7.52 10.33
CA PRO A 130 14.90 7.14 9.10
C PRO A 130 14.03 6.22 8.24
N ALA A 131 14.19 6.22 6.92
CA ALA A 131 13.50 5.26 6.06
C ALA A 131 13.83 3.80 6.47
N ALA A 132 12.90 2.88 6.19
CA ALA A 132 13.10 1.44 6.38
C ALA A 132 14.29 0.89 5.55
N GLY A 133 14.61 1.58 4.47
CA GLY A 133 15.73 1.30 3.59
C GLY A 133 15.66 2.18 2.36
N VAL A 134 16.62 2.02 1.47
CA VAL A 134 16.61 2.66 0.15
C VAL A 134 16.77 1.63 -0.95
N ILE A 135 16.19 1.93 -2.10
CA ILE A 135 16.41 1.18 -3.34
C ILE A 135 17.40 1.99 -4.16
N VAL A 136 18.51 1.37 -4.52
CA VAL A 136 19.53 1.94 -5.40
C VAL A 136 19.33 1.37 -6.78
N GLU A 137 19.08 2.23 -7.76
CA GLU A 137 18.90 1.84 -9.16
C GLU A 137 20.00 2.44 -10.03
N ASN A 138 20.52 1.64 -10.96
CA ASN A 138 21.47 2.11 -11.96
C ASN A 138 20.78 2.33 -13.31
N ARG A 139 21.39 3.15 -14.17
CA ARG A 139 20.85 3.50 -15.50
C ARG A 139 20.69 2.30 -16.45
N ARG A 140 21.27 1.14 -16.14
CA ARG A 140 21.15 -0.09 -16.93
C ARG A 140 20.04 -1.02 -16.44
N GLY A 141 19.23 -0.59 -15.46
CA GLY A 141 18.12 -1.36 -14.91
C GLY A 141 18.51 -2.32 -13.79
N GLY A 142 19.75 -2.28 -13.29
CA GLY A 142 20.13 -3.00 -12.08
C GLY A 142 19.61 -2.27 -10.83
N SER A 143 19.11 -3.04 -9.86
CA SER A 143 18.61 -2.52 -8.59
C SER A 143 19.15 -3.33 -7.41
N ALA A 144 19.44 -2.66 -6.31
CA ALA A 144 19.80 -3.25 -5.03
C ALA A 144 19.04 -2.55 -3.89
N VAL A 145 18.82 -3.25 -2.79
CA VAL A 145 18.21 -2.70 -1.59
C VAL A 145 19.30 -2.50 -0.54
N VAL A 146 19.33 -1.33 0.10
CA VAL A 146 20.11 -1.07 1.30
C VAL A 146 19.13 -0.94 2.45
N GLU A 147 19.04 -1.97 3.28
CA GLU A 147 18.12 -2.02 4.41
C GLU A 147 18.68 -1.25 5.60
N ASN A 148 17.79 -0.63 6.38
CA ASN A 148 18.17 -0.02 7.63
C ASN A 148 18.13 -1.07 8.76
N ALA A 149 19.31 -1.57 9.16
CA ALA A 149 19.45 -2.58 10.20
C ALA A 149 18.78 -2.18 11.53
N THR A 150 18.86 -0.90 11.89
CA THR A 150 18.21 -0.39 13.11
C THR A 150 16.70 -0.50 13.02
N VAL A 151 16.09 -0.28 11.86
CA VAL A 151 14.64 -0.47 11.69
C VAL A 151 14.27 -1.96 11.69
N ALA A 152 15.07 -2.81 11.05
CA ALA A 152 14.84 -4.25 11.00
C ALA A 152 14.87 -4.90 12.40
N GLU A 153 15.77 -4.46 13.28
CA GLU A 153 15.93 -5.00 14.64
C GLU A 153 14.79 -4.64 15.60
N HIS A 154 14.07 -3.53 15.38
CA HIS A 154 12.96 -3.08 16.24
C HIS A 154 11.60 -3.73 15.92
N SER A 155 11.56 -4.70 15.02
CA SER A 155 10.31 -5.19 14.39
C SER A 155 9.47 -6.16 15.24
N ALA A 156 9.92 -6.63 16.40
CA ALA A 156 9.14 -7.59 17.19
C ALA A 156 8.00 -6.91 17.97
N ARG A 157 6.85 -6.68 17.32
CA ARG A 157 5.62 -6.30 18.03
C ARG A 157 4.94 -7.53 18.62
N GLU A 158 4.38 -7.37 19.82
CA GLU A 158 3.62 -8.46 20.44
C GLU A 158 2.37 -8.78 19.59
N PRO A 159 2.19 -10.05 19.18
CA PRO A 159 1.01 -10.47 18.42
C PRO A 159 -0.28 -10.20 19.18
N ILE A 160 -1.33 -9.78 18.48
CA ILE A 160 -2.66 -9.64 19.11
C ILE A 160 -3.27 -11.02 19.22
N ARG A 161 -3.37 -11.52 20.46
CA ARG A 161 -4.00 -12.83 20.74
C ARG A 161 -5.48 -12.66 21.09
N GLY A 162 -6.30 -13.61 20.67
CA GLY A 162 -7.71 -13.69 21.02
C GLY A 162 -8.57 -14.24 19.90
N ASP A 163 -9.86 -14.40 20.17
CA ASP A 163 -10.84 -14.66 19.13
C ASP A 163 -11.05 -13.40 18.25
N PRO A 164 -11.62 -13.53 17.05
CA PRO A 164 -11.80 -12.41 16.12
C PRO A 164 -12.54 -11.20 16.69
N LYS A 165 -13.47 -11.40 17.63
CA LYS A 165 -14.20 -10.31 18.27
C LYS A 165 -13.32 -9.54 19.24
N SER A 166 -12.50 -10.23 20.04
CA SER A 166 -11.51 -9.58 20.91
C SER A 166 -10.49 -8.77 20.09
N VAL A 167 -10.00 -9.35 18.99
CA VAL A 167 -9.08 -8.67 18.08
C VAL A 167 -9.73 -7.45 17.44
N ALA A 168 -10.96 -7.57 16.92
CA ALA A 168 -11.70 -6.43 16.34
C ALA A 168 -11.84 -5.26 17.31
N ASN A 169 -12.17 -5.52 18.58
CA ASN A 169 -12.24 -4.46 19.61
C ASN A 169 -10.89 -3.77 19.87
N THR A 170 -9.78 -4.47 19.63
CA THR A 170 -8.42 -3.92 19.78
C THR A 170 -8.02 -3.07 18.57
N VAL A 171 -8.31 -3.54 17.36
CA VAL A 171 -7.80 -2.92 16.13
C VAL A 171 -8.71 -1.83 15.55
N VAL A 172 -10.01 -1.86 15.86
CA VAL A 172 -10.97 -0.85 15.40
C VAL A 172 -10.96 0.34 16.35
N THR A 173 -10.16 1.35 15.97
CA THR A 173 -10.06 2.63 16.67
C THR A 173 -11.01 3.67 16.06
N ASP A 174 -11.36 4.69 16.84
CA ASP A 174 -12.20 5.81 16.33
C ASP A 174 -11.51 6.53 15.17
N THR A 175 -10.18 6.69 15.24
CA THR A 175 -9.38 7.28 14.15
C THR A 175 -9.50 6.49 12.84
N ARG A 176 -9.48 5.15 12.88
CA ARG A 176 -9.67 4.33 11.67
C ARG A 176 -11.11 4.40 11.15
N LEU A 177 -12.08 4.47 12.05
CA LEU A 177 -13.48 4.63 11.68
C LEU A 177 -13.72 5.99 11.00
N GLU A 178 -13.18 7.07 11.55
CA GLU A 178 -13.29 8.42 10.99
C GLU A 178 -12.60 8.51 9.63
N ARG A 179 -11.37 8.01 9.51
CA ARG A 179 -10.67 7.91 8.22
C ARG A 179 -11.48 7.12 7.17
N ALA A 180 -12.18 6.06 7.59
CA ALA A 180 -13.02 5.28 6.68
C ALA A 180 -14.23 6.08 6.20
N ILE A 181 -14.90 6.79 7.12
CA ILE A 181 -16.06 7.65 6.81
C ILE A 181 -15.63 8.80 5.89
N ASP A 182 -14.58 9.54 6.25
CA ASP A 182 -14.05 10.66 5.47
C ASP A 182 -13.68 10.22 4.04
N ALA A 183 -13.10 9.02 3.89
CA ALA A 183 -12.74 8.48 2.58
C ALA A 183 -13.96 8.13 1.71
N VAL A 184 -15.10 7.80 2.32
CA VAL A 184 -16.37 7.56 1.60
C VAL A 184 -17.04 8.89 1.25
N GLU A 185 -17.13 9.80 2.20
CA GLU A 185 -17.74 11.13 2.03
C GLU A 185 -16.99 11.99 1.02
N GLY A 186 -15.65 11.99 1.07
CA GLY A 186 -14.79 12.73 0.14
C GLY A 186 -14.95 12.30 -1.32
N ARG A 187 -15.63 11.19 -1.59
CA ARG A 187 -15.97 10.71 -2.94
C ARG A 187 -17.41 11.03 -3.35
N GLY A 188 -18.16 11.77 -2.54
CA GLY A 188 -19.57 12.07 -2.76
C GLY A 188 -20.45 10.82 -2.76
N LYS A 189 -19.99 9.72 -2.16
CA LYS A 189 -20.78 8.48 -2.03
C LYS A 189 -21.58 8.50 -0.72
N PRO A 190 -22.76 7.87 -0.68
CA PRO A 190 -23.47 7.68 0.57
C PRO A 190 -22.63 6.82 1.52
N VAL A 191 -22.52 7.24 2.78
CA VAL A 191 -21.88 6.46 3.84
C VAL A 191 -22.78 5.28 4.17
N THR A 192 -22.36 4.08 3.78
CA THR A 192 -23.03 2.82 4.12
C THR A 192 -22.17 2.00 5.06
N THR A 193 -22.81 1.21 5.92
CA THR A 193 -22.11 0.32 6.86
C THR A 193 -21.14 -0.62 6.15
N ASP A 194 -21.56 -1.24 5.05
CA ASP A 194 -20.73 -2.18 4.29
C ASP A 194 -19.46 -1.53 3.74
N GLU A 195 -19.58 -0.30 3.23
CA GLU A 195 -18.49 0.42 2.58
C GLU A 195 -17.48 0.97 3.62
N VAL A 196 -17.96 1.35 4.80
CA VAL A 196 -17.12 1.73 5.95
C VAL A 196 -16.45 0.49 6.55
N GLN A 197 -17.19 -0.61 6.75
CA GLN A 197 -16.67 -1.88 7.25
C GLN A 197 -15.49 -2.35 6.39
N ALA A 198 -15.66 -2.36 5.07
CA ALA A 198 -14.62 -2.82 4.16
C ALA A 198 -13.33 -2.00 4.34
N ARG A 199 -13.44 -0.66 4.35
CA ARG A 199 -12.29 0.24 4.56
C ARG A 199 -11.61 0.05 5.90
N VAL A 200 -12.39 -0.09 6.98
CA VAL A 200 -11.83 -0.34 8.32
C VAL A 200 -11.07 -1.67 8.32
N PHE A 201 -11.65 -2.73 7.77
CA PHE A 201 -10.98 -4.03 7.68
C PHE A 201 -9.65 -3.93 6.93
N GLU A 202 -9.62 -3.25 5.79
CA GLU A 202 -8.41 -3.10 4.98
C GLU A 202 -7.30 -2.33 5.69
N MET A 203 -7.66 -1.24 6.37
CA MET A 203 -6.72 -0.48 7.19
C MET A 203 -6.18 -1.37 8.33
N CYS A 204 -7.04 -2.11 9.03
CA CYS A 204 -6.57 -3.02 10.07
C CYS A 204 -5.64 -4.12 9.51
N ALA A 205 -5.94 -4.69 8.35
CA ALA A 205 -5.14 -5.75 7.75
C ALA A 205 -3.72 -5.30 7.37
N CYS A 206 -3.54 -4.06 6.92
CA CYS A 206 -2.21 -3.53 6.58
C CYS A 206 -1.50 -2.89 7.78
N GLU A 207 -2.21 -2.12 8.61
CA GLU A 207 -1.61 -1.35 9.72
C GLU A 207 -1.27 -2.21 10.95
N GLU A 208 -1.89 -3.39 11.08
CA GLU A 208 -1.59 -4.36 12.14
C GLU A 208 -0.95 -5.64 11.58
N TYR A 209 -0.47 -5.61 10.34
CA TYR A 209 -0.03 -6.78 9.57
C TYR A 209 0.86 -7.73 10.37
N ASP A 210 2.02 -7.27 10.87
CA ASP A 210 2.96 -8.10 11.65
C ASP A 210 2.35 -8.67 12.95
N ARG A 211 1.37 -7.99 13.55
CA ARG A 211 0.71 -8.44 14.79
C ARG A 211 -0.44 -9.42 14.53
N LEU A 212 -0.96 -9.44 13.31
CA LEU A 212 -2.01 -10.34 12.83
C LEU A 212 -1.44 -11.53 12.04
N ASP A 213 -0.22 -11.42 11.52
CA ASP A 213 0.48 -12.44 10.74
C ASP A 213 1.06 -13.55 11.63
N ASP A 214 0.16 -14.29 12.28
CA ASP A 214 0.38 -15.71 12.59
C ASP A 214 -0.30 -16.49 11.46
N ASN A 215 0.40 -17.44 10.83
CA ASN A 215 0.08 -18.12 9.56
C ASN A 215 -1.27 -18.88 9.51
N ARG A 216 -2.17 -18.62 10.47
CA ARG A 216 -3.49 -19.23 10.70
C ARG A 216 -4.54 -18.21 11.17
N PHE A 217 -4.31 -16.91 11.03
CA PHE A 217 -5.27 -15.92 11.49
C PHE A 217 -6.59 -16.02 10.71
N ASP A 218 -7.71 -16.03 11.44
CA ASP A 218 -9.06 -16.12 10.88
C ASP A 218 -9.51 -14.76 10.32
N TRP A 219 -9.11 -14.49 9.08
CA TRP A 219 -9.41 -13.24 8.38
C TRP A 219 -10.92 -13.04 8.15
N ASP A 220 -11.67 -14.10 7.88
CA ASP A 220 -13.11 -14.03 7.65
C ASP A 220 -13.87 -13.76 8.95
N GLY A 221 -13.45 -14.41 10.04
CA GLY A 221 -13.92 -14.12 11.38
C GLY A 221 -13.64 -12.67 11.78
N LEU A 222 -12.43 -12.16 11.49
CA LEU A 222 -12.10 -10.76 11.80
C LEU A 222 -12.93 -9.80 10.96
N ARG A 223 -13.08 -10.05 9.66
CA ARG A 223 -13.93 -9.22 8.77
C ARG A 223 -15.36 -9.14 9.28
N SER A 224 -15.91 -10.26 9.72
CA SER A 224 -17.27 -10.35 10.28
C SER A 224 -17.39 -9.62 11.61
N ALA A 225 -16.39 -9.75 12.49
CA ALA A 225 -16.34 -9.08 13.78
C ALA A 225 -16.22 -7.55 13.64
N ILE A 226 -15.36 -7.08 12.72
CA ILE A 226 -15.22 -5.65 12.39
C ILE A 226 -16.55 -5.11 11.86
N GLY A 227 -17.23 -5.83 10.96
CA GLY A 227 -18.54 -5.39 10.46
C GLY A 227 -19.59 -5.21 11.54
N SER A 228 -19.68 -6.17 12.45
CA SER A 228 -20.60 -6.07 13.59
C SER A 228 -20.29 -4.85 14.47
N LEU A 229 -19.01 -4.59 14.74
CA LEU A 229 -18.58 -3.46 15.57
C LEU A 229 -18.82 -2.11 14.90
N VAL A 230 -18.48 -1.99 13.61
CA VAL A 230 -18.72 -0.78 12.81
C VAL A 230 -20.22 -0.47 12.70
N GLY A 231 -21.06 -1.50 12.50
CA GLY A 231 -22.51 -1.33 12.46
C GLY A 231 -23.09 -0.72 13.74
N VAL A 232 -22.63 -1.19 14.91
CA VAL A 232 -23.02 -0.61 16.21
C VAL A 232 -22.58 0.85 16.31
N ARG A 233 -21.30 1.14 16.02
CA ARG A 233 -20.75 2.50 16.17
C ARG A 233 -21.39 3.52 15.23
N LEU A 234 -21.74 3.11 14.00
CA LEU A 234 -22.45 3.99 13.06
C LEU A 234 -23.91 4.22 13.48
N GLY A 235 -24.58 3.20 14.03
CA GLY A 235 -25.93 3.35 14.58
C GLY A 235 -25.99 4.36 15.72
N GLU A 236 -25.08 4.26 16.69
CA GLU A 236 -24.96 5.20 17.82
C GLU A 236 -24.73 6.65 17.35
N ARG A 237 -23.97 6.83 16.26
CA ARG A 237 -23.67 8.14 15.68
C ARG A 237 -24.88 8.77 14.96
N ALA A 238 -25.77 7.96 14.39
CA ALA A 238 -26.97 8.46 13.71
C ALA A 238 -28.08 8.91 14.69
N ASP A 239 -28.02 8.44 15.93
CA ASP A 239 -28.98 8.75 16.99
C ASP A 239 -28.60 10.00 17.83
N THR A 240 -27.46 10.65 17.53
CA THR A 240 -26.94 11.85 18.21
C THR A 240 -27.17 13.12 17.38
#